data_AF-A0A522R5G8-F1
#
_entry.id   AF-A0A522R5G8-F1
#
_cell.length_a   1.000
_cell.length_b   1.000
_cell.length_c   1.000
_cell.angle_alpha   90.00
_cell.angle_beta   90.00
_cell.angle_gamma   90.00
#
_symmetry.space_group_name_H-M   'P 1'
#
loop_
_entity.id
_entity.type
_entity.pdbx_description
1 polymer ?
#
loop_
_entity_poly.entity_id
_entity_poly.type
_entity_poly.pdbx_seq_one_letter_code
_entity_poly.pdbx_strand_id
1 'polypeptide(L)' 'MKTGGQIVVETLEANGVDRVYCVPGESYLAVLDALHDSTVETIVCRQEGGAAMMAD' A
#
# COMPACT_ATOMS: atom_id res chain seq x y z
N MET A 1 -19.37 0.07 6.98
CA MET A 1 -18.27 -0.10 7.95
C MET A 1 -16.99 -0.16 7.14
N LYS A 2 -15.90 0.51 7.54
CA LYS A 2 -14.63 0.46 6.79
C LYS A 2 -13.92 -0.88 7.03
N THR A 3 -13.22 -1.38 6.03
CA THR A 3 -12.34 -2.55 6.20
C THR A 3 -11.05 -2.15 6.92
N GLY A 4 -10.32 -3.12 7.47
CA GLY A 4 -9.01 -2.86 8.06
C GLY A 4 -8.03 -2.25 7.04
N GLY A 5 -8.09 -2.69 5.79
CA GLY A 5 -7.23 -2.17 4.73
C GLY A 5 -7.50 -0.70 4.39
N GLN A 6 -8.78 -0.30 4.36
CA GLN A 6 -9.16 1.10 4.17
C GLN A 6 -8.62 1.99 5.29
N ILE A 7 -8.68 1.54 6.54
CA ILE A 7 -8.14 2.30 7.68
C ILE A 7 -6.62 2.45 7.56
N VAL A 8 -5.90 1.42 7.10
CA VAL A 8 -4.45 1.50 6.86
C VAL A 8 -4.13 2.55 5.80
N VAL A 9 -4.81 2.51 4.65
CA VAL A 9 -4.53 3.43 3.54
C VAL A 9 -4.89 4.88 3.88
N GLU A 10 -6.02 5.11 4.54
CA GLU A 10 -6.37 6.45 5.05
C GLU A 10 -5.33 6.98 6.05
N THR A 11 -4.73 6.09 6.85
CA THR A 11 -3.65 6.47 7.76
C THR A 11 -2.38 6.85 6.99
N LEU A 12 -2.05 6.15 5.91
CA LEU A 12 -0.92 6.51 5.04
C LEU A 12 -1.13 7.90 4.43
N GLU A 13 -2.32 8.16 3.86
CA GLU A 13 -2.70 9.46 3.30
C GLU A 13 -2.63 10.57 4.36
N ALA A 14 -3.16 10.33 5.56
CA ALA A 14 -3.14 11.30 6.66
C ALA A 14 -1.71 11.63 7.14
N ASN A 15 -0.75 10.73 6.93
CA ASN A 15 0.66 10.96 7.23
C ASN A 15 1.44 11.56 6.03
N GLY A 16 0.75 11.89 4.93
CA GLY A 16 1.35 12.53 3.77
C GLY A 16 2.17 11.57 2.90
N VAL A 17 1.93 10.26 3.00
CA VAL A 17 2.54 9.28 2.09
C VAL A 17 1.97 9.49 0.70
N ASP A 18 2.83 9.65 -0.30
CA ASP A 18 2.49 9.83 -1.70
C ASP A 18 2.69 8.56 -2.53
N ARG A 19 3.55 7.64 -2.08
CA ARG A 19 3.88 6.39 -2.78
C ARG A 19 4.15 5.23 -1.83
N VAL A 20 3.80 4.02 -2.27
CA VAL A 20 4.13 2.74 -1.61
C VAL A 20 4.77 1.76 -2.59
N TYR A 21 5.66 0.91 -2.07
CA TYR A 21 6.30 -0.17 -2.83
C TYR A 21 5.90 -1.52 -2.23
N CYS A 22 5.40 -2.45 -3.06
CA CYS A 22 4.97 -3.75 -2.56
C CYS A 22 5.13 -4.88 -3.58
N VAL A 23 5.10 -6.12 -3.09
CA VAL A 23 4.87 -7.32 -3.91
C VAL A 23 3.46 -7.83 -3.59
N PRO A 24 2.47 -7.64 -4.47
CA PRO A 24 1.07 -7.98 -4.22
C PRO A 24 0.88 -9.44 -3.78
N GLY A 25 0.04 -9.66 -2.77
CA GLY A 25 -0.27 -11.00 -2.26
C GLY A 25 -1.62 -11.07 -1.56
N GLU A 26 -2.19 -12.27 -1.50
CA GLU A 26 -3.53 -12.53 -0.95
C GLU A 26 -3.66 -12.11 0.52
N SER A 27 -2.59 -12.24 1.31
CA SER A 27 -2.58 -12.00 2.76
C SER A 27 -2.99 -10.59 3.19
N TYR A 28 -3.00 -9.62 2.26
CA TYR A 28 -3.36 -8.22 2.55
C TYR A 28 -4.20 -7.60 1.43
N LEU A 29 -5.02 -8.41 0.74
CA LEU A 29 -5.84 -7.99 -0.38
C LEU A 29 -6.71 -6.76 -0.06
N ALA A 30 -7.26 -6.67 1.15
CA ALA A 30 -8.06 -5.51 1.57
C ALA A 30 -7.27 -4.17 1.56
N VAL A 31 -5.95 -4.21 1.76
CA VAL A 31 -5.08 -3.02 1.63
C VAL A 31 -4.81 -2.73 0.16
N LEU A 32 -4.57 -3.75 -0.67
CA LEU A 32 -4.38 -3.59 -2.12
C LEU A 32 -5.64 -2.99 -2.78
N ASP A 33 -6.82 -3.48 -2.39
CA ASP A 33 -8.11 -2.95 -2.84
C ASP A 33 -8.27 -1.48 -2.42
N ALA A 34 -7.90 -1.14 -1.17
CA ALA A 34 -7.96 0.24 -0.70
C ALA A 34 -6.94 1.17 -1.39
N LEU A 35 -5.74 0.67 -1.68
CA LEU A 35 -4.70 1.40 -2.42
C LEU A 35 -5.12 1.67 -3.87
N HIS A 36 -5.87 0.76 -4.49
CA HIS A 36 -6.40 0.94 -5.84
C HIS A 36 -7.33 2.16 -5.95
N ASP A 37 -8.09 2.46 -4.90
CA ASP A 37 -9.03 3.59 -4.85
C ASP A 37 -8.41 4.87 -4.24
N SER A 38 -7.14 4.82 -3.84
CA SER A 38 -6.42 5.89 -3.15
C SER A 38 -5.63 6.79 -4.12
N THR A 39 -5.26 7.98 -3.66
CA THR A 39 -4.30 8.84 -4.37
C THR A 39 -2.83 8.41 -4.19
N VAL A 40 -2.56 7.49 -3.25
CA VAL A 40 -1.22 6.95 -3.00
C VAL A 40 -0.78 6.08 -4.17
N GLU A 41 0.33 6.44 -4.80
CA GLU A 41 0.85 5.69 -5.94
C GLU A 41 1.40 4.33 -5.50
N THR A 42 0.88 3.25 -6.09
CA THR A 42 1.33 1.89 -5.78
C THR A 42 2.33 1.41 -6.81
N ILE A 43 3.58 1.20 -6.40
CA ILE A 43 4.65 0.64 -7.23
C ILE A 43 4.80 -0.86 -6.96
N VAL A 44 4.47 -1.65 -7.97
CA VAL A 44 4.61 -3.11 -7.91
C VAL A 44 6.07 -3.51 -8.14
N CYS A 45 6.62 -4.27 -7.20
CA CYS A 45 7.98 -4.79 -7.22
C CYS A 45 8.00 -6.30 -7.53
N ARG A 46 9.16 -6.83 -7.95
CA ARG A 46 9.31 -8.27 -8.23
C ARG A 46 9.69 -9.11 -7.00
N GLN A 47 10.30 -8.49 -6.00
CA GLN A 47 10.81 -9.14 -4.79
C GLN A 47 10.74 -8.12 -3.65
N GLU A 48 10.43 -8.60 -2.44
CA GLU A 48 10.18 -7.78 -1.27
C GLU A 48 11.44 -7.02 -0.82
N GLY A 49 12.62 -7.62 -0.99
CA GLY A 49 13.89 -6.94 -0.69
C GLY A 49 14.12 -5.69 -1.55
N GLY A 50 13.70 -5.71 -2.82
CA GLY A 50 13.74 -4.54 -3.69
C GLY A 50 12.73 -3.47 -3.28
N ALA A 51 11.53 -3.88 -2.84
CA ALA A 51 10.52 -2.96 -2.34
C ALA A 51 10.98 -2.23 -1.07
N ALA A 52 11.60 -2.96 -0.13
CA ALA A 52 12.12 -2.40 1.11
C ALA A 52 13.24 -1.37 0.84
N MET A 53 14.18 -1.68 -0.06
CA MET A 53 15.25 -0.76 -0.44
C MET A 53 14.74 0.54 -1.10
N MET A 54 13.58 0.51 -1.77
CA MET A 54 12.96 1.71 -2.35
C MET A 54 12.17 2.54 -1.34
N ALA A 55 11.82 1.94 -0.19
CA ALA A 55 11.04 2.57 0.88
C ALA A 55 11.90 3.14 2.02
N ASP A 56 13.19 2.77 2.09
CA ASP A 56 14.21 3.32 3.00
C ASP A 56 14.72 4.68 2.51
#